data_AF-A0A0F9SHM0-F1
#
_entry.id   AF-A0A0F9SHM0-F1
#
_cell.length_a   1.000
_cell.length_b   1.000
_cell.length_c   1.000
_cell.angle_alpha   90.00
_cell.angle_beta   90.00
_cell.angle_gamma   90.00
#
_symmetry.space_group_name_H-M   'P 1'
#
loop_
_entity.id
_entity.type
_entity.pdbx_description
1 polymer ?
#
loop_
_entity_poly.entity_id
_entity_poly.type
_entity_poly.pdbx_seq_one_letter_code
_entity_poly.pdbx_strand_id
1 'polypeptide(L)'
;MENIVVAISALLVPVIALLGALIAYLQWNTNHKRLKHELFERRYKFYEAIRDFLGTILTSGRVSQEAEMNYLINTSGIMFVFDKDIAEYIEKHIWHPAVDLRCLEAEIDGHPAGQARTANAVNQAKIKKELNKELTELETRFAKYLQLGH
;
A
#
# COMPACT_ATOMS: atom_id res chain seq x y z
N MET A 1 22.33 -4.61 -62.57
CA MET A 1 22.09 -3.63 -61.50
C MET A 1 20.60 -3.51 -61.19
N GLU A 2 19.75 -3.26 -62.18
CA GLU A 2 18.29 -3.08 -62.03
C GLU A 2 17.56 -4.26 -61.36
N ASN A 3 17.82 -5.50 -61.78
CA ASN A 3 17.20 -6.69 -61.18
C ASN A 3 17.55 -6.90 -59.69
N ILE A 4 18.75 -6.48 -59.27
CA ILE A 4 19.19 -6.58 -57.87
C ILE A 4 18.45 -5.55 -57.02
N VAL A 5 18.27 -4.33 -57.54
CA VAL A 5 17.52 -3.27 -56.86
C VAL A 5 16.06 -3.68 -56.67
N VAL A 6 15.41 -4.22 -57.71
CA VAL A 6 14.02 -4.71 -57.63
C VAL A 6 13.86 -5.83 -56.61
N ALA A 7 14.81 -6.78 -56.57
CA ALA A 7 14.78 -7.88 -55.60
C ALA A 7 14.93 -7.39 -54.14
N ILE A 8 15.81 -6.42 -53.89
CA ILE A 8 15.98 -5.82 -52.56
C ILE A 8 14.74 -5.03 -52.16
N SER A 9 14.17 -4.24 -53.08
CA SER A 9 12.94 -3.47 -52.83
C SER A 9 11.73 -4.36 -52.52
N ALA A 10 11.62 -5.52 -53.16
CA ALA A 10 10.55 -6.48 -52.90
C ALA A 10 10.67 -7.16 -51.52
N LEU A 11 11.90 -7.33 -51.00
CA LEU A 11 12.14 -7.96 -49.70
C LEU A 11 12.00 -7.00 -48.51
N LEU A 12 12.07 -5.68 -48.74
CA LEU A 12 11.98 -4.68 -47.66
C LEU A 12 10.66 -4.75 -46.89
N VAL A 13 9.53 -4.82 -47.61
CA VAL A 13 8.20 -4.87 -46.99
C VAL A 13 8.02 -6.09 -46.05
N PRO A 14 8.27 -7.34 -46.49
CA PRO A 14 8.14 -8.49 -45.60
C PRO A 14 9.16 -8.46 -44.45
N VAL A 15 10.38 -7.95 -44.66
CA VAL A 15 11.37 -7.80 -43.57
C VAL A 15 10.88 -6.80 -42.53
N ILE A 16 10.38 -5.63 -42.95
CA ILE A 16 9.82 -4.62 -42.04
C ILE A 16 8.61 -5.20 -41.30
N ALA A 17 7.74 -5.94 -41.99
CA ALA A 17 6.59 -6.59 -41.37
C ALA A 17 7.00 -7.61 -40.30
N LEU A 18 7.99 -8.46 -40.58
CA LEU A 18 8.52 -9.43 -39.62
C LEU A 18 9.17 -8.75 -38.41
N LEU A 19 9.97 -7.70 -38.64
CA LEU A 19 10.57 -6.92 -37.57
C LEU A 19 9.51 -6.21 -36.73
N GLY A 20 8.47 -5.65 -37.36
CA GLY A 20 7.34 -5.02 -36.67
C GLY A 20 6.58 -6.01 -35.79
N ALA A 21 6.29 -7.21 -36.30
CA ALA A 21 5.65 -8.28 -35.53
C ALA A 21 6.51 -8.73 -34.33
N LEU A 22 7.83 -8.87 -34.54
CA LEU A 22 8.77 -9.20 -33.47
C LEU A 22 8.79 -8.13 -32.38
N ILE A 23 8.90 -6.85 -32.75
CA ILE A 23 8.92 -5.72 -31.81
C ILE A 23 7.59 -5.66 -31.04
N ALA A 24 6.46 -5.81 -31.72
CA ALA A 24 5.15 -5.81 -31.08
C ALA A 24 5.02 -6.93 -30.03
N TYR A 25 5.51 -8.13 -30.35
CA TYR A 25 5.53 -9.25 -29.40
C TYR A 25 6.41 -8.95 -28.17
N LEU A 26 7.61 -8.40 -28.38
CA LEU A 26 8.51 -8.01 -27.30
C LEU A 26 7.89 -6.93 -26.41
N GLN A 27 7.23 -5.93 -27.01
CA GLN A 27 6.53 -4.87 -26.30
C GLN A 27 5.37 -5.42 -25.46
N TRP A 28 4.57 -6.32 -26.03
CA TRP A 28 3.46 -6.94 -25.30
C TRP A 28 3.95 -7.70 -24.06
N ASN A 29 4.98 -8.54 -24.21
CA ASN A 29 5.55 -9.28 -23.08
C ASN A 29 6.15 -8.34 -22.01
N THR A 30 6.80 -7.25 -22.43
CA THR A 30 7.38 -6.26 -21.52
C THR A 30 6.30 -5.51 -20.75
N ASN A 31 5.27 -5.04 -21.45
CA ASN A 31 4.16 -4.31 -20.84
C ASN A 31 3.35 -5.19 -19.88
N HIS A 32 3.20 -6.48 -20.19
CA HIS A 32 2.53 -7.41 -19.28
C HIS A 32 3.30 -7.57 -17.95
N LYS A 33 4.63 -7.69 -18.01
CA LYS A 33 5.47 -7.73 -16.80
C LYS A 33 5.45 -6.41 -16.05
N ARG A 34 5.46 -5.28 -16.77
CA ARG A 34 5.38 -3.94 -16.21
C ARG A 34 4.07 -3.71 -15.43
N LEU A 35 2.94 -4.17 -15.96
CA LEU A 35 1.65 -4.05 -15.27
C LEU A 35 1.66 -4.75 -13.90
N LYS A 36 2.23 -5.97 -13.82
CA LYS A 36 2.38 -6.69 -12.55
C LYS A 36 3.27 -5.94 -11.57
N HIS A 37 4.39 -5.40 -12.05
CA HIS A 37 5.30 -4.59 -11.24
C HIS A 37 4.63 -3.30 -10.72
N GLU A 38 3.93 -2.56 -11.58
CA GLU A 38 3.23 -1.33 -11.18
C GLU A 38 2.12 -1.60 -10.16
N LEU A 39 1.40 -2.72 -10.29
CA LEU A 39 0.42 -3.14 -9.29
C LEU A 39 1.09 -3.50 -7.96
N PHE A 40 2.21 -4.22 -7.99
CA PHE A 40 2.98 -4.56 -6.80
C PHE A 40 3.48 -3.30 -6.08
N GLU A 41 4.13 -2.39 -6.81
CA GLU A 41 4.62 -1.11 -6.29
C GLU A 41 3.49 -0.30 -5.64
N ARG A 42 2.33 -0.24 -6.30
CA ARG A 42 1.18 0.46 -5.74
C ARG A 42 0.69 -0.19 -4.45
N ARG A 43 0.60 -1.51 -4.39
CA ARG A 43 0.21 -2.26 -3.17
C ARG A 43 1.21 -2.11 -2.04
N TYR A 44 2.51 -2.12 -2.37
CA TYR A 44 3.58 -1.97 -1.41
C TYR A 44 3.55 -0.59 -0.73
N LYS A 45 3.26 0.48 -1.49
CA LYS A 45 3.07 1.84 -0.91
C LYS A 45 1.96 1.91 0.13
N PHE A 46 0.83 1.23 -0.08
CA PHE A 46 -0.23 1.15 0.93
C PHE A 46 0.23 0.43 2.18
N TYR A 47 0.89 -0.73 2.00
CA TYR A 47 1.46 -1.49 3.11
C TYR A 47 2.45 -0.67 3.94
N GLU A 48 3.37 0.02 3.27
CA GLU A 48 4.39 0.86 3.90
C GLU A 48 3.75 2.01 4.68
N ALA A 49 2.79 2.74 4.10
CA ALA A 49 2.09 3.83 4.78
C ALA A 49 1.38 3.36 6.07
N ILE A 50 0.76 2.18 6.06
CA ILE A 50 0.09 1.60 7.23
C ILE A 50 1.11 1.16 8.28
N ARG A 51 2.19 0.49 7.84
CA ARG A 51 3.28 0.03 8.71
C ARG A 51 3.94 1.21 9.41
N ASP A 52 4.23 2.28 8.69
CA ASP A 52 4.88 3.48 9.22
C ASP A 52 3.97 4.25 10.19
N PHE A 53 2.67 4.30 9.91
CA PHE A 53 1.69 4.88 10.82
C PHE A 53 1.64 4.12 12.16
N LEU A 54 1.48 2.80 12.11
CA LEU A 54 1.50 1.94 13.29
C LEU A 54 2.83 2.04 14.04
N GLY A 55 3.96 2.01 13.32
CA GLY A 55 5.30 2.17 13.88
C GLY A 55 5.46 3.50 14.63
N THR A 56 4.96 4.58 14.06
CA THR A 56 5.00 5.92 14.68
C THR A 56 4.18 5.97 15.97
N ILE A 57 2.99 5.37 15.98
CA ILE A 57 2.13 5.30 17.18
C ILE A 57 2.83 4.51 18.30
N LEU A 58 3.43 3.37 17.97
CA LEU A 58 4.05 2.48 18.98
C LEU A 58 5.36 3.03 19.52
N THR A 59 6.13 3.74 18.70
CA THR A 59 7.40 4.36 19.10
C THR A 59 7.20 5.64 19.90
N SER A 60 6.26 6.51 19.47
CA SER A 60 5.98 7.77 20.16
C SER A 60 4.99 7.62 21.31
N GLY A 61 4.23 6.52 21.33
CA GLY A 61 3.14 6.31 22.27
C GLY A 61 1.96 7.24 22.07
N ARG A 62 1.86 7.95 20.93
CA ARG A 62 0.75 8.87 20.64
C ARG A 62 0.38 8.92 19.16
N VAL A 63 -0.84 9.39 18.86
CA VAL A 63 -1.26 9.64 17.48
C VAL A 63 -0.97 11.10 17.14
N SER A 64 0.13 11.37 16.42
CA SER A 64 0.41 12.73 15.95
C SER A 64 -0.48 13.11 14.77
N GLN A 65 -0.87 14.37 14.70
CA GLN A 65 -1.67 14.91 13.59
C GLN A 65 -0.98 14.74 12.23
N GLU A 66 0.36 14.86 12.21
CA GLU A 66 1.16 14.61 11.01
C GLU A 66 1.07 13.15 10.55
N ALA A 67 1.23 12.19 11.48
CA ALA A 67 1.12 10.77 11.16
C ALA A 67 -0.30 10.40 10.68
N GLU A 68 -1.33 10.98 11.32
CA GLU A 68 -2.73 10.81 10.93
C GLU A 68 -2.99 11.34 9.51
N MET A 69 -2.52 12.55 9.20
CA MET A 69 -2.66 13.14 7.86
C MET A 69 -1.92 12.33 6.80
N ASN A 70 -0.67 11.95 7.08
CA ASN A 70 0.14 11.14 6.18
C ASN A 70 -0.50 9.77 5.92
N TYR A 71 -1.08 9.14 6.94
CA TYR A 71 -1.84 7.91 6.79
C TYR A 71 -3.03 8.14 5.85
N LEU A 72 -3.92 9.09 6.14
CA LEU A 72 -5.13 9.33 5.36
C LEU A 72 -4.86 9.63 3.88
N ILE A 73 -3.83 10.42 3.58
CA ILE A 73 -3.43 10.74 2.21
C ILE A 73 -2.93 9.48 1.50
N ASN A 74 -2.02 8.74 2.12
CA ASN A 74 -1.33 7.62 1.48
C ASN A 74 -2.14 6.32 1.47
N THR A 75 -3.18 6.21 2.31
CA THR A 75 -4.14 5.09 2.28
C THR A 75 -5.41 5.40 1.50
N SER A 76 -5.51 6.60 0.92
CA SER A 76 -6.65 6.96 0.07
C SER A 76 -6.76 6.05 -1.16
N GLY A 77 -7.96 5.53 -1.40
CA GLY A 77 -8.24 4.68 -2.54
C GLY A 77 -7.80 3.23 -2.40
N ILE A 78 -7.54 2.76 -1.16
CA ILE A 78 -7.17 1.37 -0.90
C ILE A 78 -8.22 0.35 -1.42
N MET A 79 -9.51 0.73 -1.38
CA MET A 79 -10.64 -0.05 -1.92
C MET A 79 -10.56 -0.31 -3.44
N PHE A 80 -9.74 0.46 -4.17
CA PHE A 80 -9.57 0.28 -5.62
C PHE A 80 -8.41 -0.66 -5.97
N VAL A 81 -7.56 -1.01 -4.99
CA VAL A 81 -6.32 -1.78 -5.20
C VAL A 81 -6.36 -3.14 -4.52
N PHE A 82 -7.05 -3.21 -3.39
CA PHE A 82 -7.26 -4.43 -2.61
C PHE A 82 -8.73 -4.87 -2.66
N ASP A 83 -8.98 -6.09 -2.22
CA ASP A 83 -10.34 -6.57 -2.00
C ASP A 83 -10.99 -5.87 -0.80
N LYS A 84 -12.30 -6.05 -0.69
CA LYS A 84 -13.10 -5.46 0.38
C LYS A 84 -12.63 -5.91 1.76
N ASP A 85 -12.18 -7.15 1.89
CA ASP A 85 -11.73 -7.73 3.17
C ASP A 85 -10.55 -6.96 3.77
N ILE A 86 -9.55 -6.59 2.96
CA ILE A 86 -8.41 -5.80 3.45
C ILE A 86 -8.82 -4.36 3.74
N ALA A 87 -9.64 -3.75 2.89
CA ALA A 87 -10.12 -2.39 3.12
C ALA A 87 -10.88 -2.29 4.46
N GLU A 88 -11.81 -3.23 4.71
CA GLU A 88 -12.54 -3.30 5.97
C GLU A 88 -11.64 -3.62 7.17
N TYR A 89 -10.66 -4.51 6.99
CA TYR A 89 -9.70 -4.85 8.04
C TYR A 89 -8.95 -3.59 8.51
N ILE A 90 -8.43 -2.80 7.56
CA ILE A 90 -7.66 -1.59 7.87
C ILE A 90 -8.53 -0.54 8.55
N GLU A 91 -9.75 -0.35 8.08
CA GLU A 91 -10.69 0.58 8.69
C GLU A 91 -11.03 0.18 10.14
N LYS A 92 -11.40 -1.08 10.36
CA LYS A 92 -11.90 -1.57 11.66
C LYS A 92 -10.80 -1.81 12.69
N HIS A 93 -9.64 -2.31 12.27
CA HIS A 93 -8.58 -2.77 13.18
C HIS A 93 -7.42 -1.79 13.32
N ILE A 94 -7.27 -0.83 12.40
CA ILE A 94 -6.18 0.16 12.44
C ILE A 94 -6.73 1.57 12.61
N TRP A 95 -7.61 2.00 11.70
CA TRP A 95 -8.08 3.38 11.70
C TRP A 95 -8.96 3.73 12.90
N HIS A 96 -10.04 2.96 13.15
CA HIS A 96 -10.91 3.25 14.29
C HIS A 96 -10.18 3.21 15.64
N PRO A 97 -9.35 2.20 15.96
CA PRO A 97 -8.62 2.20 17.23
C PRO A 97 -7.61 3.36 17.32
N ALA A 98 -7.00 3.80 16.22
CA ALA A 98 -6.13 4.97 16.23
C ALA A 98 -6.92 6.27 16.52
N VAL A 99 -8.13 6.42 15.96
CA VAL A 99 -9.02 7.55 16.29
C VAL A 99 -9.45 7.50 17.76
N ASP A 100 -9.82 6.34 18.27
CA ASP A 100 -10.19 6.16 19.68
C ASP A 100 -9.03 6.52 20.61
N LEU A 101 -7.81 6.10 20.25
CA LEU A 101 -6.60 6.48 20.98
C LEU A 101 -6.39 8.00 20.98
N ARG A 102 -6.55 8.66 19.83
CA ARG A 102 -6.45 10.13 19.72
C ARG A 102 -7.49 10.85 20.58
N CYS A 103 -8.73 10.36 20.61
CA CYS A 103 -9.78 10.90 21.47
C CYS A 103 -9.42 10.77 22.96
N LEU A 104 -8.94 9.61 23.38
CA LEU A 104 -8.49 9.37 24.75
C LEU A 104 -7.29 10.25 25.12
N GLU A 105 -6.37 10.51 24.19
CA GLU A 105 -5.24 11.42 24.40
C GLU A 105 -5.71 12.86 24.65
N ALA A 106 -6.67 13.35 23.86
CA ALA A 106 -7.23 14.69 24.03
C ALA A 106 -7.99 14.87 25.36
N GLU A 107 -8.61 13.82 25.90
CA GLU A 107 -9.28 13.88 27.21
C GLU A 107 -8.30 14.12 28.38
N ILE A 108 -7.06 13.64 28.29
CA ILE A 108 -6.06 13.75 29.37
C ILE A 108 -5.58 15.20 29.58
N ASP A 109 -5.55 16.00 28.53
CA ASP A 109 -5.08 17.39 28.56
C ASP A 109 -6.03 18.31 29.35
N GLY A 110 -7.29 17.90 29.55
CA GLY A 110 -8.31 18.68 30.26
C GLY A 110 -8.57 18.29 31.73
N HIS A 111 -8.00 17.19 32.23
CA HIS A 111 -8.37 16.61 33.54
C HIS A 111 -7.26 16.66 34.60
N PRO A 112 -7.56 17.06 35.86
CA PRO A 112 -6.62 16.97 36.96
C PRO A 112 -6.25 15.51 37.29
N ALA A 113 -5.09 15.32 37.94
CA ALA A 113 -4.62 14.00 38.36
C ALA A 113 -5.64 13.30 39.28
N GLY A 114 -5.97 12.03 38.99
CA GLY A 114 -6.96 11.25 39.73
C GLY A 114 -7.33 9.93 39.03
N GLN A 115 -8.32 9.21 39.58
CA GLN A 115 -8.78 7.91 39.06
C GLN A 115 -9.16 7.94 37.58
N ALA A 116 -9.75 9.04 37.09
CA ALA A 116 -10.11 9.21 35.69
C ALA A 116 -8.90 9.17 34.75
N ARG A 117 -7.78 9.82 35.12
CA ARG A 117 -6.52 9.76 34.36
C ARG A 117 -5.91 8.36 34.35
N THR A 118 -5.98 7.64 35.48
CA THR A 118 -5.51 6.24 35.55
C THR A 118 -6.36 5.33 34.66
N ALA A 119 -7.69 5.47 34.69
CA ALA A 119 -8.59 4.68 33.85
C ALA A 119 -8.36 4.94 32.35
N ASN A 120 -8.17 6.21 31.95
CA ASN A 120 -7.84 6.56 30.58
C ASN A 120 -6.49 5.94 30.15
N ALA A 121 -5.43 6.06 30.97
CA ALA A 121 -4.14 5.44 30.67
C ALA A 121 -4.24 3.91 30.47
N VAL A 122 -5.10 3.22 31.23
CA VAL A 122 -5.38 1.78 31.04
C VAL A 122 -6.06 1.52 29.69
N ASN A 123 -7.04 2.34 29.30
CA ASN A 123 -7.71 2.22 28.01
C ASN A 123 -6.75 2.46 26.83
N GLN A 124 -5.91 3.50 26.91
CA GLN A 124 -4.88 3.75 25.89
C GLN A 124 -3.90 2.57 25.78
N ALA A 125 -3.48 2.01 26.92
CA ALA A 125 -2.57 0.87 26.92
C ALA A 125 -3.21 -0.37 26.26
N LYS A 126 -4.52 -0.57 26.40
CA LYS A 126 -5.25 -1.65 25.72
C LYS A 126 -5.22 -1.45 24.20
N ILE A 127 -5.57 -0.26 23.72
CA ILE A 127 -5.57 0.05 22.29
C ILE A 127 -4.16 -0.06 21.70
N LYS A 128 -3.14 0.45 22.38
CA LYS A 128 -1.73 0.33 21.94
C LYS A 128 -1.29 -1.14 21.80
N LYS A 129 -1.75 -2.03 22.70
CA LYS A 129 -1.49 -3.47 22.58
C LYS A 129 -2.19 -4.09 21.38
N GLU A 130 -3.43 -3.68 21.11
CA GLU A 130 -4.18 -4.12 19.93
C GLU A 130 -3.47 -3.67 18.64
N LEU A 131 -3.13 -2.39 18.52
CA LEU A 131 -2.38 -1.86 17.37
C LEU A 131 -1.00 -2.50 17.21
N ASN A 132 -0.31 -2.84 18.30
CA ASN A 132 0.95 -3.58 18.24
C ASN A 132 0.77 -4.99 17.67
N LYS A 133 -0.31 -5.68 18.05
CA LYS A 133 -0.66 -6.96 17.47
C LYS A 133 -0.93 -6.82 15.96
N GLU A 134 -1.70 -5.81 15.56
CA GLU A 134 -1.97 -5.57 14.15
C GLU A 134 -0.70 -5.28 13.35
N LEU A 135 0.27 -4.52 13.89
CA LEU A 135 1.57 -4.32 13.26
C LEU A 135 2.31 -5.65 13.02
N THR A 136 2.28 -6.57 13.98
CA THR A 136 2.94 -7.88 13.82
C THR A 136 2.23 -8.80 12.82
N GLU A 137 0.91 -8.70 12.69
CA GLU A 137 0.12 -9.50 11.74
C GLU A 137 0.05 -8.89 10.34
N LEU A 138 0.37 -7.60 10.20
CA LEU A 138 0.20 -6.82 8.98
C LEU A 138 0.87 -7.48 7.77
N GLU A 139 2.12 -7.91 7.91
CA GLU A 139 2.87 -8.56 6.83
C GLU A 139 2.20 -9.86 6.36
N THR A 140 1.71 -10.68 7.29
CA THR A 140 1.02 -11.93 6.97
C THR A 140 -0.27 -11.66 6.20
N ARG A 141 -1.03 -10.62 6.57
CA ARG A 141 -2.29 -10.25 5.90
C ARG A 141 -2.05 -9.70 4.49
N PHE A 142 -0.96 -8.94 4.30
CA PHE A 142 -0.60 -8.37 3.01
C PHE A 142 0.17 -9.34 2.10
N ALA A 143 0.74 -10.43 2.64
CA ALA A 143 1.57 -11.37 1.91
C ALA A 143 0.92 -11.86 0.60
N LYS A 144 -0.38 -12.19 0.62
CA LYS A 144 -1.10 -12.67 -0.58
C LYS A 144 -1.17 -11.64 -1.72
N TYR A 145 -0.95 -10.35 -1.45
CA TYR A 145 -0.97 -9.29 -2.47
C TYR A 145 0.42 -8.81 -2.87
N LEU A 146 1.43 -9.06 -2.02
CA LEU A 146 2.82 -8.63 -2.17
C LEU A 146 3.74 -9.76 -2.67
N GLN A 147 3.19 -10.93 -3.01
CA GLN A 147 3.95 -11.96 -3.71
C GLN A 147 3.83 -11.76 -5.22
N LEU A 148 4.96 -11.74 -5.92
CA LEU A 148 5.03 -11.59 -7.38
C LEU A 148 4.66 -12.87 -8.14
N GLY A 149 4.41 -13.99 -7.44
CA GLY A 149 4.05 -15.28 -8.04
C GLY A 149 2.72 -15.79 -7.50
N HIS A 150 1.77 -16.08 -8.39
CA HIS A 150 1.57 -17.42 -8.97
C HIS A 150 1.43 -17.27 -10.49
#